data_AF-A0A7V1UKL0-F1
#
_entry.id   AF-A0A7V1UKL0-F1
#
_cell.length_a   1.000
_cell.length_b   1.000
_cell.length_c   1.000
_cell.angle_alpha   90.00
_cell.angle_beta   90.00
_cell.angle_gamma   90.00
#
_symmetry.space_group_name_H-M   'P 1'
#
loop_
_entity.id
_entity.type
_entity.pdbx_description
1 polymer ?
#
loop_
_entity_poly.entity_id
_entity_poly.type
_entity_poly.pdbx_seq_one_letter_code
_entity_poly.pdbx_strand_id
1 'polypeptide(L)'
;MMMILALLCGLVGLGCTIFILIHAFSKGGIVQGLLSLFIPFYIFYYAFAKFDHEKRGMVLAMWFGAIVLQMVFMVMGVGLMAVSG
;
A
#
# COMPACT_ATOMS: atom_id res chain seq x y z
N MET A 1 13.22 -13.08 11.58
CA MET A 1 13.06 -13.29 10.12
C MET A 1 11.75 -12.73 9.58
N MET A 2 10.58 -13.06 10.17
CA MET A 2 9.28 -12.54 9.70
C MET A 2 9.16 -11.00 9.72
N MET A 3 9.75 -10.34 10.72
CA MET A 3 9.79 -8.86 10.77
C MET A 3 10.56 -8.22 9.61
N ILE A 4 11.61 -8.88 9.09
CA ILE A 4 12.37 -8.39 7.93
C ILE A 4 11.54 -8.53 6.66
N LEU A 5 10.83 -9.65 6.50
CA LEU A 5 9.89 -9.83 5.38
C LEU A 5 8.75 -8.80 5.45
N ALA A 6 8.20 -8.54 6.65
CA ALA A 6 7.20 -7.50 6.84
C ALA A 6 7.73 -6.12 6.42
N LEU A 7 8.98 -5.79 6.76
CA LEU A 7 9.63 -4.55 6.36
C LEU A 7 9.78 -4.45 4.83
N LEU A 8 10.25 -5.51 4.18
CA LEU A 8 10.42 -5.55 2.72
C LEU A 8 9.07 -5.40 2.00
N CYS A 9 8.03 -6.11 2.46
CA CYS A 9 6.67 -5.94 1.94
C CYS A 9 6.17 -4.50 2.18
N GLY A 10 6.44 -3.92 3.33
CA GLY A 10 6.11 -2.52 3.63
C GLY A 10 6.78 -1.52 2.69
N LEU A 11 8.05 -1.74 2.32
CA LEU A 11 8.77 -0.90 1.37
C LEU A 11 8.17 -0.97 -0.05
N VAL A 12 7.81 -2.17 -0.50
CA VAL A 12 7.11 -2.35 -1.78
C VAL A 12 5.75 -1.66 -1.76
N GLY A 13 4.99 -1.84 -0.68
CA GLY A 13 3.70 -1.17 -0.46
C GLY A 13 3.84 0.35 -0.49
N LEU A 14 4.84 0.91 0.19
CA LEU A 14 5.14 2.34 0.16
C LEU A 14 5.50 2.83 -1.24
N GLY A 15 6.35 2.11 -1.96
CA GLY A 15 6.72 2.47 -3.34
C GLY A 15 5.50 2.54 -4.27
N CYS A 16 4.63 1.54 -4.23
CA CYS A 16 3.38 1.57 -4.99
C CYS A 16 2.41 2.67 -4.51
N THR A 17 2.36 2.94 -3.20
CA THR A 17 1.55 4.04 -2.63
C THR A 17 1.98 5.39 -3.19
N ILE A 18 3.29 5.65 -3.20
CA ILE A 18 3.88 6.88 -3.76
C ILE A 18 3.55 6.99 -5.24
N PHE A 19 3.66 5.90 -6.00
CA PHE A 19 3.31 5.89 -7.42
C PHE A 19 1.83 6.26 -7.68
N ILE A 20 0.91 5.67 -6.91
CA ILE A 20 -0.53 5.99 -6.97
C ILE A 20 -0.75 7.46 -6.58
N LEU A 21 -0.04 7.97 -5.58
CA LEU A 21 -0.15 9.37 -5.15
C LEU A 21 0.34 10.33 -6.23
N ILE A 22 1.51 10.09 -6.82
CA ILE A 22 2.04 10.91 -7.92
C ILE A 22 1.03 10.95 -9.07
N HIS A 23 0.45 9.81 -9.41
CA HIS A 23 -0.62 9.75 -10.40
C HIS A 23 -1.86 10.55 -9.97
N ALA A 24 -2.27 10.45 -8.70
CA ALA A 24 -3.40 11.19 -8.16
C ALA A 24 -3.21 12.71 -8.25
N PHE A 25 -2.02 13.20 -7.90
CA PHE A 25 -1.66 14.61 -8.02
C PHE A 25 -1.54 15.05 -9.50
N SER A 26 -0.97 14.21 -10.36
CA SER A 26 -0.71 14.56 -11.77
C SER A 26 -1.96 14.52 -12.64
N LYS A 27 -2.83 13.51 -12.47
CA LYS A 27 -4.02 13.28 -13.31
C LYS A 27 -5.33 13.66 -12.64
N GLY A 28 -5.43 13.52 -11.31
CA GLY A 28 -6.63 13.89 -10.54
C GLY A 28 -6.61 15.31 -9.99
N GLY A 29 -5.48 16.01 -10.10
CA GLY A 29 -5.27 17.35 -9.55
C GLY A 29 -4.97 17.36 -8.04
N ILE A 30 -4.66 18.55 -7.52
CA ILE A 30 -4.17 18.76 -6.15
C ILE A 30 -5.16 18.26 -5.10
N VAL A 31 -6.46 18.52 -5.28
CA VAL A 31 -7.51 18.13 -4.32
C VAL A 31 -7.59 16.61 -4.20
N GLN A 32 -7.55 15.87 -5.32
CA GLN A 32 -7.57 14.41 -5.27
C GLN A 32 -6.30 13.82 -4.67
N GLY A 33 -5.14 14.41 -4.97
CA GLY A 33 -3.88 14.04 -4.34
C GLY A 33 -3.92 14.22 -2.83
N LEU A 34 -4.38 15.38 -2.35
CA LEU A 34 -4.54 15.65 -0.91
C LEU A 34 -5.54 14.69 -0.26
N LEU A 35 -6.70 14.46 -0.88
CA LEU A 35 -7.67 13.49 -0.35
C LEU A 35 -7.06 12.09 -0.23
N SER A 36 -6.26 11.67 -1.22
CA SER A 36 -5.58 10.37 -1.20
C SER A 36 -4.45 10.30 -0.16
N LEU A 37 -3.83 11.43 0.19
CA LEU A 37 -2.77 11.49 1.20
C LEU A 37 -3.33 11.52 2.63
N PHE A 38 -4.35 12.36 2.87
CA PHE A 38 -4.88 12.61 4.21
C PHE A 38 -6.01 11.66 4.60
N ILE A 39 -6.74 11.10 3.64
CA ILE A 39 -7.83 10.17 3.91
C ILE A 39 -7.36 8.75 3.53
N PRO A 40 -7.01 7.90 4.52
CA PRO A 40 -6.42 6.60 4.27
C PRO A 40 -7.37 5.65 3.51
N PHE A 41 -8.68 5.86 3.57
CA PHE A 41 -9.64 5.08 2.78
C PHE A 41 -9.85 5.62 1.36
N TYR A 42 -9.57 6.90 1.11
CA TYR A 42 -9.77 7.52 -0.20
C TYR A 42 -8.73 7.03 -1.21
N ILE A 43 -7.52 6.73 -0.77
CA ILE A 43 -6.49 6.18 -1.66
C ILE A 43 -6.91 4.83 -2.25
N PHE A 44 -7.65 4.00 -1.51
CA PHE A 44 -8.23 2.76 -2.04
C PHE A 44 -9.29 3.06 -3.09
N TYR A 45 -10.22 3.98 -2.80
CA TYR A 45 -11.21 4.41 -3.79
C TYR A 45 -10.54 4.94 -5.06
N TYR A 46 -9.52 5.79 -4.92
CA TYR A 46 -8.78 6.33 -6.07
C TYR A 46 -8.08 5.22 -6.86
N ALA A 47 -7.36 4.33 -6.17
CA ALA A 47 -6.64 3.22 -6.78
C ALA A 47 -7.57 2.25 -7.53
N PHE A 48 -8.75 1.96 -6.97
CA PHE A 48 -9.72 1.01 -7.55
C PHE A 48 -10.79 1.63 -8.46
N ALA A 49 -11.00 2.94 -8.47
CA ALA A 49 -12.05 3.56 -9.30
C ALA A 49 -11.50 4.54 -10.34
N LYS A 50 -10.38 5.23 -10.06
CA LYS A 50 -9.89 6.36 -10.87
C LYS A 50 -8.47 6.18 -11.41
N PHE A 51 -7.73 5.17 -10.98
CA PHE A 51 -6.37 4.94 -11.46
C PHE A 51 -6.40 4.37 -12.88
N ASP A 52 -6.36 5.25 -13.88
CA ASP A 52 -6.37 4.88 -15.29
C ASP A 52 -4.93 4.75 -15.81
N HIS A 53 -4.39 3.52 -15.74
CA HIS A 53 -3.03 3.21 -16.15
C HIS A 53 -2.99 1.84 -16.84
N GLU A 54 -2.22 1.71 -17.92
CA GLU A 54 -2.12 0.46 -18.70
C GLU A 54 -1.76 -0.78 -17.85
N LYS A 55 -0.93 -0.60 -16.82
CA LYS A 55 -0.51 -1.66 -15.88
C LYS A 55 -1.21 -1.58 -14.52
N ARG A 56 -2.40 -0.95 -14.48
CA ARG A 56 -3.20 -0.76 -13.28
C ARG A 56 -3.35 -2.03 -12.45
N GLY A 57 -3.72 -3.14 -13.07
CA GLY A 57 -3.95 -4.40 -12.37
C GLY A 57 -2.70 -4.91 -11.65
N MET A 58 -1.53 -4.77 -12.28
CA MET A 58 -0.26 -5.20 -11.71
C MET A 58 0.18 -4.31 -10.54
N VAL A 59 0.03 -2.98 -10.66
CA VAL A 59 0.33 -2.04 -9.57
C VAL A 59 -0.60 -2.26 -8.38
N LEU A 60 -1.90 -2.43 -8.62
CA LEU A 60 -2.89 -2.72 -7.57
C LEU A 60 -2.60 -4.05 -6.88
N ALA A 61 -2.29 -5.10 -7.64
CA ALA A 61 -1.97 -6.42 -7.09
C ALA A 61 -0.71 -6.38 -6.22
N MET A 62 0.34 -5.67 -6.66
CA MET A 62 1.55 -5.48 -5.87
C MET A 62 1.30 -4.63 -4.63
N TRP A 63 0.59 -3.52 -4.76
CA TRP A 63 0.30 -2.62 -3.64
C TRP A 63 -0.55 -3.29 -2.57
N PHE A 64 -1.71 -3.82 -2.96
CA PHE A 64 -2.65 -4.45 -2.06
C PHE A 64 -2.10 -5.76 -1.51
N GLY A 65 -1.45 -6.56 -2.36
CA GLY A 65 -0.78 -7.79 -1.95
C GLY A 65 0.34 -7.53 -0.95
N ALA A 66 1.19 -6.53 -1.18
CA ALA A 66 2.28 -6.19 -0.27
C ALA A 66 1.77 -5.69 1.09
N ILE A 67 0.70 -4.88 1.11
CA ILE A 67 0.06 -4.43 2.35
C ILE A 67 -0.51 -5.61 3.15
N VAL A 68 -1.22 -6.53 2.48
CA VAL A 68 -1.79 -7.72 3.13
C VAL A 68 -0.69 -8.64 3.65
N LEU A 69 0.34 -8.95 2.84
CA LEU A 69 1.47 -9.77 3.26
C LEU A 69 2.24 -9.12 4.42
N GLN A 70 2.43 -7.81 4.40
CA GLN A 70 3.04 -7.08 5.51
C GLN A 70 2.25 -7.28 6.80
N MET A 71 0.92 -7.10 6.77
CA MET A 71 0.08 -7.32 7.95
C MET A 71 0.19 -8.75 8.47
N VAL A 72 0.14 -9.74 7.58
CA VAL A 72 0.27 -11.16 7.96
C VAL A 72 1.62 -11.41 8.63
N PHE A 73 2.73 -10.98 8.02
CA PHE A 73 4.06 -11.19 8.59
C PHE A 73 4.29 -10.41 9.89
N MET A 74 3.66 -9.24 10.04
CA MET A 74 3.71 -8.47 11.27
C MET A 74 2.95 -9.17 12.40
N VAL A 75 1.74 -9.66 12.15
CA VAL A 75 0.95 -10.43 13.14
C VAL A 75 1.65 -11.73 13.51
N MET A 76 2.18 -12.48 12.54
CA MET A 76 2.93 -13.71 12.80
C MET A 76 4.24 -13.42 13.54
N GLY A 77 4.96 -12.34 13.20
CA GLY A 77 6.20 -11.96 13.84
C GLY A 77 6.02 -11.53 15.29
N VAL A 78 5.01 -10.69 15.56
CA VAL A 78 4.68 -10.23 16.92
C VAL A 78 4.06 -11.34 17.75
N GLY A 79 3.15 -12.14 17.17
CA GLY A 79 2.55 -13.30 17.84
C GLY A 79 3.60 -14.34 18.23
N LEU A 80 4.60 -14.59 17.37
CA LEU A 80 5.70 -15.49 17.70
C LEU A 80 6.54 -14.93 18.87
N MET A 81 6.84 -13.62 18.88
CA MET A 81 7.57 -12.99 19.99
C MET A 81 6.79 -13.06 21.31
N ALA A 82 5.46 -12.93 21.27
CA ALA A 82 4.60 -12.98 22.45
C ALA A 82 4.47 -14.38 23.07
N VAL A 83 4.67 -15.44 22.29
CA VAL A 83 4.62 -16.84 22.77
C VAL A 83 6.01 -17.34 23.23
N SER A 84 7.08 -16.72 22.74
CA SER A 84 8.46 -17.08 23.11
C SER A 84 9.05 -16.25 24.27
N GLY A 85 8.27 -15.35 24.87
CA GLY A 85 8.67 -14.46 25.97
C GLY A 85 8.25 -14.93 27.34
#